data_AF-A0A3M1U024-F1
#
_entry.id   AF-A0A3M1U024-F1
#
_cell.length_a   1.000
_cell.length_b   1.000
_cell.length_c   1.000
_cell.angle_alpha   90.00
_cell.angle_beta   90.00
_cell.angle_gamma   90.00
#
_symmetry.space_group_name_H-M   'P 1'
#
loop_
_entity.id
_entity.type
_entity.pdbx_description
1 polymer ?
#
loop_
_entity_poly.entity_id
_entity_poly.type
_entity_poly.pdbx_seq_one_letter_code
_entity_poly.pdbx_strand_id
1 'polypeptide(L)'
;MTTNPRYTILLKEIDLIQESVKNLDDLIFKTKNFAFPFWGGSLFLIADQLAGNEKFKQELIPWLILATAVIPLMFWGMHFYWQKHLRNMAERERIIAAFVNSPAFHEWVNDPSGLDFPVYDPVGWIFTRQGIEEEAQRGRWQQHLVDLNKYSVWDILLYKDAKFYYPLMVLASVVFAWAYW
;
A
#
# COMPACT_ATOMS: atom_id res chain seq x y z
N MET A 1 15.73 35.49 -10.54
CA MET A 1 16.00 34.72 -9.30
C MET A 1 16.37 33.31 -9.71
N THR A 2 17.62 32.92 -9.57
CA THR A 2 18.07 31.54 -9.82
C THR A 2 17.51 30.66 -8.70
N THR A 3 16.54 29.81 -9.01
CA THR A 3 15.99 28.82 -8.07
C THR A 3 17.10 27.88 -7.64
N ASN A 4 17.31 27.72 -6.33
CA ASN A 4 18.35 26.81 -5.83
C ASN A 4 18.00 25.37 -6.27
N PRO A 5 18.90 24.66 -6.98
CA PRO A 5 18.59 23.33 -7.52
C PRO A 5 18.22 22.31 -6.44
N ARG A 6 18.79 22.42 -5.24
CA ARG A 6 18.47 21.57 -4.08
C ARG A 6 17.02 21.73 -3.65
N TYR A 7 16.56 22.98 -3.55
CA TYR A 7 15.17 23.29 -3.25
C TYR A 7 14.21 22.76 -4.33
N THR A 8 14.57 22.90 -5.60
CA THR A 8 13.79 22.37 -6.72
C THR A 8 13.65 20.85 -6.68
N ILE A 9 14.71 20.12 -6.31
CA ILE A 9 14.66 18.67 -6.17
C ILE A 9 13.72 18.25 -5.04
N LEU A 10 13.81 18.92 -3.88
CA LEU A 10 12.96 18.61 -2.73
C LEU A 10 11.48 18.90 -3.00
N LEU A 11 11.17 20.00 -3.69
CA LEU A 11 9.81 20.30 -4.14
C LEU A 11 9.28 19.23 -5.10
N LYS A 12 10.09 18.80 -6.07
CA LYS A 12 9.72 17.72 -6.99
C LYS A 12 9.45 16.41 -6.25
N GLU A 13 10.22 16.11 -5.21
CA GLU A 13 9.99 14.93 -4.37
C GLU A 13 8.62 15.01 -3.66
N ILE A 14 8.28 16.16 -3.07
CA ILE A 14 6.96 16.38 -2.44
C ILE A 14 5.83 16.24 -3.47
N ASP A 15 5.98 16.87 -4.64
CA ASP A 15 4.96 16.81 -5.71
C ASP A 15 4.72 15.36 -6.16
N LEU A 16 5.79 14.59 -6.36
CA LEU A 16 5.71 13.17 -6.72
C LEU A 16 5.08 12.32 -5.61
N ILE A 17 5.38 12.60 -4.34
CA ILE A 17 4.75 11.93 -3.19
C ILE A 17 3.23 12.19 -3.22
N GLN A 18 2.82 13.45 -3.35
CA GLN A 18 1.39 13.81 -3.32
C GLN A 18 0.63 13.24 -4.52
N GLU A 19 1.22 13.27 -5.72
CA GLU A 19 0.66 12.64 -6.90
C GLU A 19 0.54 11.12 -6.73
N SER A 20 1.57 10.47 -6.21
CA SER A 20 1.59 9.02 -5.97
C SER A 20 0.56 8.60 -4.93
N VAL A 21 0.45 9.36 -3.82
CA VAL A 21 -0.57 9.12 -2.78
C VAL A 21 -1.97 9.20 -3.37
N LYS A 22 -2.26 10.25 -4.15
CA LYS A 22 -3.57 10.41 -4.80
C LYS A 22 -3.87 9.28 -5.77
N ASN A 23 -2.92 8.95 -6.65
CA ASN A 23 -3.09 7.90 -7.65
C ASN A 23 -3.32 6.53 -6.99
N LEU A 24 -2.62 6.24 -5.89
CA LEU A 24 -2.74 4.98 -5.18
C LEU A 24 -4.04 4.90 -4.35
N ASP A 25 -4.49 6.00 -3.73
CA ASP A 25 -5.80 6.06 -3.07
C ASP A 25 -6.95 5.83 -4.08
N ASP A 26 -6.86 6.43 -5.28
CA ASP A 26 -7.82 6.20 -6.38
C ASP A 26 -7.80 4.75 -6.86
N LEU A 27 -6.60 4.15 -6.99
CA LEU A 27 -6.43 2.75 -7.35
C LEU A 27 -7.08 1.84 -6.32
N ILE A 28 -6.81 2.06 -5.03
CA ILE A 28 -7.40 1.29 -3.93
C ILE A 28 -8.93 1.37 -3.98
N PHE A 29 -9.48 2.56 -4.18
CA PHE A 29 -10.94 2.74 -4.27
C PHE A 29 -11.54 1.99 -5.46
N LYS A 30 -10.95 2.10 -6.65
CA LYS A 30 -11.39 1.39 -7.85
C LYS A 30 -11.28 -0.12 -7.69
N THR A 31 -10.17 -0.61 -7.14
CA THR A 31 -9.94 -2.03 -6.91
C THR A 31 -10.92 -2.61 -5.92
N LYS A 32 -11.27 -1.90 -4.84
CA LYS A 32 -12.35 -2.32 -3.94
C LYS A 32 -13.68 -2.46 -4.68
N ASN A 33 -14.09 -1.42 -5.39
CA ASN A 33 -15.36 -1.43 -6.12
C ASN A 33 -15.41 -2.50 -7.21
N PHE A 34 -14.26 -2.92 -7.73
CA PHE A 34 -14.15 -4.04 -8.67
C PHE A 34 -14.15 -5.41 -7.99
N ALA A 35 -13.51 -5.54 -6.82
CA ALA A 35 -13.36 -6.81 -6.12
C ALA A 35 -14.71 -7.44 -5.74
N PHE A 36 -15.67 -6.63 -5.28
CA PHE A 36 -17.00 -7.13 -4.90
C PHE A 36 -17.80 -7.73 -6.07
N PRO A 37 -18.03 -7.02 -7.19
CA PRO A 37 -18.76 -7.61 -8.32
C PRO A 37 -17.98 -8.77 -8.96
N PHE A 38 -16.65 -8.73 -8.97
CA PHE A 38 -15.86 -9.85 -9.50
C PHE A 38 -16.01 -11.12 -8.66
N TRP A 39 -15.90 -11.01 -7.33
CA TRP A 39 -16.14 -12.12 -6.41
C TRP A 39 -17.61 -12.57 -6.40
N GLY A 40 -18.56 -11.63 -6.27
CA GLY A 40 -19.99 -11.92 -6.23
C GLY A 40 -20.52 -12.51 -7.53
N GLY A 41 -20.02 -12.04 -8.68
CA GLY A 41 -20.32 -12.62 -9.99
C GLY A 41 -19.78 -14.04 -10.13
N SER A 42 -18.59 -14.32 -9.60
CA SER A 42 -18.03 -15.68 -9.56
C SER A 42 -18.90 -16.62 -8.73
N LEU A 43 -19.34 -16.18 -7.54
CA LEU A 43 -20.27 -16.94 -6.70
C LEU A 43 -21.60 -17.19 -7.40
N PHE A 44 -22.17 -16.17 -8.03
CA PHE A 44 -23.43 -16.28 -8.76
C PHE A 44 -23.33 -17.30 -9.89
N LEU A 45 -22.27 -17.26 -10.71
CA LEU A 45 -22.07 -18.22 -11.80
C LEU A 45 -21.94 -19.66 -11.29
N ILE A 46 -21.18 -19.87 -10.20
CA ILE A 46 -21.02 -21.20 -9.59
C ILE A 46 -22.36 -21.70 -9.04
N ALA A 47 -23.10 -20.86 -8.32
CA ALA A 47 -24.37 -21.24 -7.71
C ALA A 47 -25.48 -21.48 -8.75
N ASP A 48 -25.60 -20.62 -9.76
CA ASP A 48 -26.68 -20.66 -10.75
C ASP A 48 -26.41 -21.71 -11.85
N GLN A 49 -25.21 -21.73 -12.43
CA GLN A 49 -24.93 -22.60 -13.59
C GLN A 49 -24.63 -24.05 -13.23
N LEU A 50 -24.15 -24.32 -12.02
CA LEU A 50 -23.79 -25.69 -11.60
C LEU A 50 -24.88 -26.38 -10.78
N ALA A 51 -25.91 -25.66 -10.33
CA ALA A 51 -27.03 -26.22 -9.57
C ALA A 51 -27.95 -27.15 -10.39
N GLY A 52 -27.85 -27.14 -11.73
CA GLY A 52 -28.66 -27.97 -12.62
C GLY A 52 -28.28 -29.46 -12.65
N ASN A 53 -27.17 -29.87 -12.02
CA ASN A 53 -26.71 -31.25 -12.04
C ASN A 53 -26.53 -31.79 -10.60
N GLU A 54 -27.46 -32.64 -10.15
CA GLU A 54 -27.56 -33.10 -8.75
C GLU A 54 -26.28 -33.77 -8.23
N LYS A 55 -25.53 -34.49 -9.07
CA LYS A 55 -24.24 -35.09 -8.70
C LYS A 55 -23.14 -34.06 -8.42
N PHE A 56 -23.12 -32.96 -9.17
CA PHE A 56 -22.15 -31.89 -8.96
C PHE A 56 -22.47 -31.05 -7.71
N LYS A 57 -23.75 -30.99 -7.35
CA LYS A 57 -24.27 -30.13 -6.29
C LYS A 57 -23.73 -30.46 -4.90
N GLN A 58 -23.59 -31.75 -4.57
CA GLN A 58 -23.16 -32.18 -3.24
C GLN A 58 -21.65 -32.32 -3.09
N GLU A 59 -20.93 -32.68 -4.17
CA GLU A 59 -19.49 -32.96 -4.05
C GLU A 59 -18.59 -31.83 -4.56
N LEU A 60 -18.96 -31.08 -5.60
CA LEU A 60 -18.04 -30.12 -6.24
C LEU A 60 -18.37 -28.65 -5.93
N ILE A 61 -19.65 -28.30 -5.82
CA ILE A 61 -20.07 -26.90 -5.60
C ILE A 61 -19.50 -26.31 -4.30
N PRO A 62 -19.51 -26.99 -3.13
CA PRO A 62 -18.93 -26.44 -1.90
C PRO A 62 -17.44 -26.08 -2.04
N TRP A 63 -16.66 -26.93 -2.71
CA TRP A 63 -15.24 -26.67 -2.94
C TRP A 63 -14.99 -25.51 -3.90
N LEU A 64 -15.82 -25.37 -4.95
CA LEU A 64 -15.72 -24.25 -5.88
C LEU A 64 -16.11 -22.92 -5.21
N ILE A 65 -17.17 -22.93 -4.39
CA ILE A 65 -17.55 -21.76 -3.58
C ILE A 65 -16.42 -21.40 -2.61
N LEU A 66 -15.83 -22.38 -1.93
CA LEU A 66 -14.70 -22.14 -1.04
C LEU A 66 -13.49 -21.58 -1.80
N ALA A 67 -13.22 -22.07 -3.01
CA ALA A 67 -12.14 -21.56 -3.87
C ALA A 67 -12.34 -20.07 -4.24
N THR A 68 -13.57 -19.57 -4.28
CA THR A 68 -13.81 -18.13 -4.49
C THR A 68 -13.24 -17.25 -3.39
N ALA A 69 -12.96 -17.79 -2.19
CA ALA A 69 -12.29 -17.07 -1.11
C ALA A 69 -10.85 -16.63 -1.47
N VAL A 70 -10.22 -17.28 -2.45
CA VAL A 70 -8.89 -16.87 -2.95
C VAL A 70 -8.93 -15.47 -3.54
N ILE A 71 -10.03 -15.10 -4.21
CA ILE A 71 -10.21 -13.79 -4.84
C ILE A 71 -10.08 -12.65 -3.82
N PRO A 72 -10.90 -12.56 -2.76
CA PRO A 72 -10.76 -11.51 -1.76
C PRO A 72 -9.42 -11.59 -1.03
N LEU A 73 -8.81 -12.77 -0.83
CA LEU A 73 -7.46 -12.88 -0.25
C LEU A 73 -6.38 -12.22 -1.13
N MET A 74 -6.44 -12.41 -2.44
CA MET A 74 -5.51 -11.76 -3.38
C MET A 74 -5.66 -10.23 -3.34
N PHE A 75 -6.90 -9.74 -3.43
CA PHE A 75 -7.16 -8.30 -3.33
C PHE A 75 -6.77 -7.73 -1.97
N TRP A 76 -6.93 -8.51 -0.89
CA TRP A 76 -6.50 -8.10 0.45
C TRP A 76 -4.98 -7.96 0.55
N GLY A 77 -4.22 -8.90 -0.04
CA GLY A 77 -2.77 -8.81 -0.14
C GLY A 77 -2.32 -7.58 -0.92
N MET A 78 -2.91 -7.32 -2.08
CA MET A 78 -2.61 -6.11 -2.87
C MET A 78 -2.91 -4.83 -2.08
N HIS A 79 -4.08 -4.76 -1.45
CA HIS A 79 -4.48 -3.64 -0.60
C HIS A 79 -3.46 -3.43 0.53
N PHE A 80 -3.00 -4.50 1.18
CA PHE A 80 -1.97 -4.43 2.23
C PHE A 80 -0.67 -3.79 1.73
N TYR A 81 -0.15 -4.24 0.58
CA TYR A 81 1.07 -3.66 0.00
C TYR A 81 0.91 -2.18 -0.33
N TRP A 82 -0.23 -1.80 -0.91
CA TRP A 82 -0.51 -0.40 -1.24
C TRP A 82 -0.64 0.48 0.01
N GLN A 83 -1.32 0.02 1.05
CA GLN A 83 -1.42 0.76 2.31
C GLN A 83 -0.07 0.92 3.02
N LYS A 84 0.77 -0.12 2.96
CA LYS A 84 2.15 -0.01 3.46
C LYS A 84 2.91 1.07 2.71
N HIS A 85 2.78 1.10 1.39
CA HIS A 85 3.45 2.09 0.54
C HIS A 85 2.95 3.53 0.82
N LEU A 86 1.64 3.75 0.95
CA LEU A 86 1.07 5.06 1.33
C LEU A 86 1.62 5.58 2.64
N ARG A 87 1.70 4.70 3.65
CA ARG A 87 2.21 5.10 4.97
C ARG A 87 3.67 5.51 4.91
N ASN A 88 4.48 4.78 4.16
CA ASN A 88 5.90 5.13 3.99
C ASN A 88 6.05 6.49 3.28
N MET A 89 5.22 6.76 2.26
CA MET A 89 5.19 8.07 1.60
C MET A 89 4.75 9.20 2.54
N ALA A 90 3.68 8.98 3.33
CA ALA A 90 3.20 9.96 4.29
C ALA A 90 4.23 10.23 5.41
N GLU A 91 4.95 9.19 5.85
CA GLU A 91 6.07 9.36 6.79
C GLU A 91 7.20 10.16 6.17
N ARG A 92 7.54 9.89 4.90
CA ARG A 92 8.55 10.66 4.17
C ARG A 92 8.15 12.12 4.02
N GLU A 93 6.92 12.40 3.64
CA GLU A 93 6.38 13.77 3.57
C GLU A 93 6.52 14.48 4.93
N ARG A 94 6.21 13.79 6.04
CA ARG A 94 6.38 14.33 7.39
C ARG A 94 7.83 14.66 7.72
N ILE A 95 8.78 13.81 7.31
CA ILE A 95 10.22 14.04 7.50
C ILE A 95 10.69 15.26 6.70
N ILE A 96 10.27 15.36 5.44
CA ILE A 96 10.60 16.53 4.60
C ILE A 96 10.00 17.80 5.20
N ALA A 97 8.75 17.76 5.63
CA ALA A 97 8.09 18.90 6.27
C ALA A 97 8.82 19.32 7.55
N ALA A 98 9.25 18.37 8.40
CA ALA A 98 10.02 18.66 9.58
C ALA A 98 11.38 19.30 9.23
N PHE A 99 12.05 18.80 8.18
CA PHE A 99 13.33 19.33 7.70
C PHE A 99 13.18 20.76 7.15
N VAL A 100 12.22 21.01 6.27
CA VAL A 100 11.97 22.33 5.66
C VAL A 100 11.68 23.41 6.71
N ASN A 101 11.01 23.04 7.80
CA ASN A 101 10.70 23.94 8.92
C ASN A 101 11.83 24.06 9.96
N SER A 102 12.98 23.39 9.76
CA SER A 102 14.10 23.41 10.69
C SER A 102 15.15 24.47 10.32
N PRO A 103 15.94 24.98 11.29
CA PRO A 103 17.06 25.88 11.00
C PRO A 103 18.10 25.27 10.05
N ALA A 104 18.26 23.94 10.07
CA ALA A 104 19.18 23.19 9.21
C ALA A 104 18.83 23.31 7.72
N PHE A 105 17.57 23.62 7.36
CA PHE A 105 17.19 23.89 5.98
C PHE A 105 17.87 25.14 5.42
N HIS A 106 17.95 26.21 6.21
CA HIS A 106 18.63 27.44 5.79
C HIS A 106 20.13 27.22 5.59
N GLU A 107 20.75 26.41 6.45
CA GLU A 107 22.16 26.02 6.30
C GLU A 107 22.36 25.16 5.04
N TRP A 108 21.47 24.20 4.79
CA TRP A 108 21.52 23.32 3.62
C TRP A 108 21.34 24.03 2.28
N VAL A 109 20.49 25.07 2.24
CA VAL A 109 20.27 25.89 1.04
C VAL A 109 21.46 26.79 0.77
N ASN A 110 22.10 27.34 1.81
CA ASN A 110 23.13 28.38 1.67
C ASN A 110 24.57 27.82 1.66
N ASP A 111 24.82 26.63 2.23
CA ASP A 111 26.12 25.98 2.25
C ASP A 111 26.13 24.69 1.40
N PRO A 112 26.76 24.71 0.22
CA PRO A 112 26.92 23.54 -0.64
C PRO A 112 27.74 22.40 0.00
N SER A 113 28.57 22.70 1.00
CA SER A 113 29.62 21.80 1.49
C SER A 113 29.31 21.09 2.81
N GLY A 114 28.33 21.56 3.58
CA GLY A 114 28.12 21.12 4.97
C GLY A 114 27.10 19.99 5.17
N LEU A 115 26.04 19.94 4.36
CA LEU A 115 24.87 19.07 4.59
C LEU A 115 24.36 18.48 3.26
N ASP A 116 24.22 17.16 3.20
CA ASP A 116 23.47 16.46 2.13
C ASP A 116 22.24 15.83 2.79
N PHE A 117 21.07 16.42 2.52
CA PHE A 117 19.78 15.82 2.88
C PHE A 117 19.47 14.72 1.87
N PRO A 118 19.12 13.50 2.33
CA PRO A 118 18.85 12.40 1.42
C PRO A 118 17.59 12.67 0.60
N VAL A 119 17.72 12.62 -0.72
CA VAL A 119 16.62 12.72 -1.67
C VAL A 119 16.12 11.32 -1.97
N TYR A 120 14.80 11.11 -1.92
CA TYR A 120 14.20 9.81 -2.19
C TYR A 120 13.48 9.80 -3.52
N ASP A 121 13.48 8.64 -4.17
CA ASP A 121 12.56 8.33 -5.25
C ASP A 121 11.28 7.71 -4.64
N PRO A 122 10.15 8.44 -4.60
CA PRO A 122 8.91 7.93 -4.01
C PRO A 122 8.25 6.81 -4.83
N VAL A 123 8.60 6.67 -6.11
CA VAL A 123 8.07 5.66 -7.04
C VAL A 123 9.08 4.52 -7.25
N GLY A 124 10.36 4.77 -6.98
CA GLY A 124 11.46 3.87 -7.23
C GLY A 124 11.42 2.57 -6.42
N TRP A 125 11.50 1.46 -7.14
CA TRP A 125 11.90 0.16 -6.61
C TRP A 125 13.36 0.17 -6.12
N ILE A 126 14.13 1.23 -6.44
CA ILE A 126 15.51 1.50 -6.03
C ILE A 126 15.49 2.05 -4.59
N PHE A 127 14.90 1.28 -3.69
CA PHE A 127 15.46 1.17 -2.36
C PHE A 127 16.73 0.36 -2.52
N THR A 128 17.85 0.97 -2.93
CA THR A 128 19.13 0.35 -2.60
C THR A 128 19.19 0.42 -1.08
N ARG A 129 18.76 -0.66 -0.41
CA ARG A 129 19.03 -0.91 1.02
C ARG A 129 20.46 -0.53 1.37
N GLN A 130 21.39 -0.73 0.43
CA GLN A 130 22.77 -0.26 0.48
C GLN A 130 22.92 1.25 0.74
N GLY A 131 22.19 2.14 0.06
CA GLY A 131 22.29 3.59 0.29
C GLY A 131 21.76 4.02 1.66
N ILE A 132 20.67 3.40 2.12
CA ILE A 132 20.10 3.64 3.45
C ILE A 132 21.01 3.07 4.55
N GLU A 133 21.60 1.88 4.36
CA GLU A 133 22.55 1.28 5.29
C GLU A 133 23.87 2.06 5.36
N GLU A 134 24.38 2.54 4.21
CA GLU A 134 25.58 3.39 4.14
C GLU A 134 25.36 4.77 4.81
N GLU A 135 24.19 5.39 4.65
CA GLU A 135 23.86 6.65 5.32
C GLU A 135 23.52 6.47 6.81
N ALA A 136 22.85 5.37 7.17
CA ALA A 136 22.59 5.01 8.57
C ALA A 136 23.91 4.75 9.33
N GLN A 137 24.89 4.11 8.69
CA GLN A 137 26.24 3.93 9.24
C GLN A 137 26.99 5.25 9.46
N ARG A 138 26.68 6.30 8.68
CA ARG A 138 27.26 7.64 8.87
C ARG A 138 26.64 8.42 10.04
N GLY A 139 25.62 7.88 10.72
CA GLY A 139 25.05 8.36 11.99
C GLY A 139 24.32 9.72 11.95
N ARG A 140 24.57 10.56 10.94
CA ARG A 140 24.06 11.94 10.86
C ARG A 140 22.58 12.04 10.48
N TRP A 141 22.00 11.00 9.88
CA TRP A 141 20.68 11.11 9.24
C TRP A 141 19.66 10.04 9.65
N GLN A 142 19.96 9.20 10.65
CA GLN A 142 19.03 8.14 11.11
C GLN A 142 17.60 8.62 11.37
N GLN A 143 17.44 9.84 11.89
CA GLN A 143 16.13 10.45 12.18
C GLN A 143 15.34 10.90 10.93
N HIS A 144 16.00 10.98 9.77
CA HIS A 144 15.41 11.38 8.48
C HIS A 144 15.23 10.20 7.51
N LEU A 145 15.58 8.99 7.94
CA LEU A 145 15.34 7.76 7.19
C LEU A 145 13.95 7.22 7.52
N VAL A 146 13.22 6.77 6.49
CA VAL A 146 11.94 6.06 6.70
C VAL A 146 12.23 4.64 7.18
N ASP A 147 11.66 4.27 8.32
CA ASP A 147 11.72 2.89 8.81
C ASP A 147 10.65 2.04 8.11
N LEU A 148 11.10 1.24 7.15
CA LEU A 148 10.25 0.35 6.34
C LEU A 148 9.57 -0.78 7.14
N ASN A 149 10.02 -1.03 8.38
CA ASN A 149 9.49 -2.07 9.28
C ASN A 149 8.73 -1.49 10.48
N LYS A 150 8.60 -0.17 10.57
CA LYS A 150 7.93 0.52 11.67
C LYS A 150 6.51 0.05 11.93
N TYR A 151 5.78 -0.29 10.87
CA TYR A 151 4.37 -0.65 10.94
C TYR A 151 4.19 -2.14 11.05
N SER A 152 3.48 -2.59 12.10
CA SER A 152 3.11 -4.00 12.22
C SER A 152 2.08 -4.38 11.16
N VAL A 153 1.99 -5.69 10.87
CA VAL A 153 0.99 -6.22 9.94
C VAL A 153 -0.42 -5.84 10.38
N TRP A 154 -0.69 -5.86 11.69
CA TRP A 154 -1.98 -5.48 12.26
C TRP A 154 -2.31 -4.01 12.08
N ASP A 155 -1.33 -3.12 12.20
CA ASP A 155 -1.54 -1.68 12.00
C ASP A 155 -1.98 -1.37 10.57
N ILE A 156 -1.48 -2.13 9.59
CA ILE A 156 -1.79 -1.97 8.16
C ILE A 156 -3.14 -2.64 7.84
N LEU A 157 -3.39 -3.85 8.36
CA LEU A 157 -4.66 -4.57 8.17
C LEU A 157 -5.85 -3.84 8.81
N LEU A 158 -5.62 -3.19 9.95
CA LEU A 158 -6.61 -2.39 10.65
C LEU A 158 -6.55 -0.91 10.25
N TYR A 159 -5.99 -0.56 9.09
CA TYR A 159 -5.94 0.82 8.63
C TYR A 159 -7.10 1.17 7.68
N LYS A 160 -7.76 2.30 7.94
CA LYS A 160 -8.88 2.86 7.15
C LYS A 160 -9.99 1.83 6.84
N ASP A 161 -10.65 1.95 5.69
CA ASP A 161 -11.94 1.35 5.33
C ASP A 161 -11.85 -0.10 4.82
N ALA A 162 -10.74 -0.81 5.02
CA ALA A 162 -10.59 -2.20 4.55
C ALA A 162 -10.68 -3.25 5.66
N LYS A 163 -10.72 -2.83 6.94
CA LYS A 163 -10.60 -3.75 8.09
C LYS A 163 -11.58 -4.92 8.06
N PHE A 164 -12.78 -4.67 7.52
CA PHE A 164 -13.85 -5.66 7.48
C PHE A 164 -14.22 -6.13 6.08
N TYR A 165 -13.79 -5.43 5.04
CA TYR A 165 -14.28 -5.66 3.68
C TYR A 165 -13.87 -7.04 3.13
N TYR A 166 -12.57 -7.30 3.01
CA TYR A 166 -12.07 -8.58 2.51
C TYR A 166 -12.31 -9.75 3.49
N PRO A 167 -12.12 -9.58 4.82
CA PRO A 167 -12.45 -10.63 5.78
C PRO A 167 -13.92 -11.07 5.70
N LEU A 168 -14.86 -10.13 5.53
CA LEU A 168 -16.28 -10.45 5.38
C LEU A 168 -16.54 -11.28 4.11
N MET A 169 -15.90 -10.94 2.98
CA MET A 169 -16.03 -11.71 1.74
C MET A 169 -15.46 -13.13 1.87
N VAL A 170 -14.34 -13.30 2.55
CA VAL A 170 -13.76 -14.61 2.86
C VAL A 170 -14.72 -15.42 3.74
N LEU A 171 -15.22 -14.82 4.83
CA LEU A 171 -16.18 -15.46 5.73
C LEU A 171 -17.47 -15.84 4.99
N ALA A 172 -17.99 -14.95 4.13
CA ALA A 172 -19.17 -15.24 3.31
C ALA A 172 -18.93 -16.42 2.38
N SER A 173 -17.75 -16.52 1.76
CA SER A 173 -17.39 -17.67 0.91
C SER A 173 -17.37 -18.98 1.71
N VAL A 174 -16.86 -18.97 2.94
CA VAL A 174 -16.87 -20.14 3.84
C VAL A 174 -18.29 -20.51 4.27
N VAL A 175 -19.10 -19.52 4.66
CA VAL A 175 -20.50 -19.73 5.08
C VAL A 175 -21.34 -20.24 3.91
N PHE A 176 -21.16 -19.70 2.71
CA PHE A 176 -21.83 -20.21 1.51
C PHE A 176 -21.36 -21.63 1.17
N ALA A 177 -20.07 -21.92 1.25
CA ALA A 177 -19.58 -23.28 1.01
C ALA A 177 -20.21 -24.29 1.99
N TRP A 178 -20.30 -23.91 3.28
CA TRP A 178 -20.97 -24.72 4.30
C TRP A 178 -22.46 -24.93 4.00
N ALA A 179 -23.18 -23.88 3.57
CA ALA A 179 -24.61 -23.97 3.29
C ALA A 179 -24.96 -24.89 2.12
N TYR A 180 -23.98 -25.18 1.25
CA TYR A 180 -24.12 -26.09 0.11
C TYR A 180 -23.61 -27.51 0.40
N TRP A 181 -23.04 -27.74 1.59
CA TRP A 181 -22.60 -29.05 2.07
C TRP A 181 -23.79 -29.84 2.64
#